data_AF-A0A7V2TBU7-F1
#
_entry.id   AF-A0A7V2TBU7-F1
#
_cell.length_a   1.000
_cell.length_b   1.000
_cell.length_c   1.000
_cell.angle_alpha   90.00
_cell.angle_beta   90.00
_cell.angle_gamma   90.00
#
_symmetry.space_group_name_H-M   'P 1'
#
loop_
_entity.id
_entity.type
_entity.pdbx_description
1 polymer ?
#
loop_
_entity_poly.entity_id
_entity_poly.type
_entity_poly.pdbx_seq_one_letter_code
_entity_poly.pdbx_strand_id
1 'polypeptide(L)'
;AYVTRGKVKDQVTGDEMQPDEGFLKSIEEQIAIIGPAADGFRQEVIAYLWSASRRGEKISYESYEPLKEAIEKKLMHSVRDISRIITKARTRDAEQRQKYDNMVENLLAQGYSEESIDTILKYAANHLWKD
;
A
#
# COMPACT_ATOMS: atom_id res chain seq x y z
N ALA A 1 -21.85 -4.06 8.82
CA ALA A 1 -21.42 -2.90 9.64
C ALA A 1 -21.91 -1.59 9.02
N TYR A 2 -21.40 -1.16 7.86
CA TYR A 2 -21.85 0.08 7.18
C TYR A 2 -23.36 0.14 6.93
N VAL A 3 -23.91 -0.82 6.17
CA VAL A 3 -25.35 -0.87 5.84
C VAL A 3 -26.23 -1.08 7.08
N THR A 4 -25.75 -1.87 8.04
CA THR A 4 -26.47 -2.19 9.28
C THR A 4 -26.27 -1.15 10.39
N ARG A 5 -25.51 -0.07 10.12
CA ARG A 5 -25.06 0.94 11.11
C ARG A 5 -24.49 0.33 12.40
N GLY A 6 -23.84 -0.83 12.26
CA GLY A 6 -23.21 -1.54 13.36
C GLY A 6 -21.72 -1.22 13.42
N LYS A 7 -21.13 -1.38 14.60
CA LYS A 7 -19.69 -1.21 14.81
C LYS A 7 -18.92 -2.47 14.36
N VAL A 8 -17.67 -2.28 13.96
CA VAL A 8 -16.72 -3.37 13.66
C VAL A 8 -15.83 -3.55 14.88
N LYS A 9 -15.62 -4.79 15.29
CA LYS A 9 -14.69 -5.09 16.38
C LYS A 9 -13.29 -5.27 15.79
N ASP A 10 -12.33 -4.51 16.31
CA ASP A 10 -10.91 -4.71 15.99
C ASP A 10 -10.46 -6.09 16.51
N GLN A 11 -9.76 -6.87 15.68
CA GLN A 11 -9.33 -8.23 16.07
C GLN A 11 -8.12 -8.24 17.00
N VAL A 12 -7.34 -7.16 17.03
CA VAL A 12 -6.11 -7.01 17.82
C VAL A 12 -6.41 -6.33 19.15
N THR A 13 -7.11 -5.20 19.14
CA THR A 13 -7.38 -4.42 20.37
C THR A 13 -8.72 -4.79 21.01
N GLY A 14 -9.66 -5.34 20.23
CA GLY A 14 -11.00 -5.65 20.70
C GLY A 14 -11.93 -4.44 20.77
N ASP A 15 -11.46 -3.25 20.39
CA ASP A 15 -12.24 -2.01 20.42
C ASP A 15 -13.33 -1.99 19.36
N GLU A 16 -14.42 -1.28 19.65
CA GLU A 16 -15.50 -1.06 18.69
C GLU A 16 -15.20 0.17 17.83
N MET A 17 -14.95 -0.06 16.55
CA MET A 17 -14.62 0.97 15.56
C MET A 17 -15.80 1.21 14.60
N GLN A 18 -15.81 2.40 14.00
CA GLN A 18 -16.69 2.65 12.86
C GLN A 18 -16.24 1.84 11.65
N PRO A 19 -17.15 1.49 10.73
CA PRO A 19 -16.77 0.88 9.46
C PRO A 19 -15.76 1.77 8.73
N ASP A 20 -14.67 1.17 8.24
CA ASP A 20 -13.69 1.91 7.44
C ASP A 20 -14.24 2.18 6.04
N GLU A 21 -14.92 3.32 5.91
CA GLU A 21 -15.48 3.77 4.63
C GLU A 21 -14.41 4.06 3.58
N GLY A 22 -13.22 4.51 4.02
CA GLY A 22 -12.10 4.76 3.12
C GLY A 22 -11.62 3.46 2.49
N PHE A 23 -11.50 2.40 3.28
CA PHE A 23 -11.16 1.07 2.80
C PHE A 23 -12.22 0.53 1.83
N LEU A 24 -13.50 0.58 2.20
CA LEU A 24 -14.61 0.14 1.33
C LEU A 24 -14.59 0.88 -0.01
N LYS A 25 -14.48 2.20 0.03
CA LYS A 25 -14.41 3.04 -1.18
C LYS A 25 -13.21 2.66 -2.04
N SER A 26 -12.06 2.38 -1.42
CA SER A 26 -10.85 2.02 -2.15
C SER A 26 -10.95 0.70 -2.92
N ILE A 27 -11.85 -0.20 -2.53
CA ILE A 27 -12.19 -1.44 -3.25
C ILE A 27 -13.18 -1.12 -4.37
N GLU A 28 -14.27 -0.42 -4.05
CA GLU A 28 -15.35 -0.07 -4.97
C GLU A 28 -14.87 0.76 -6.18
N GLU A 29 -13.95 1.69 -5.93
CA GLU A 29 -13.34 2.50 -6.98
C GLU A 29 -12.56 1.66 -8.02
N GLN A 30 -12.11 0.45 -7.68
CA GLN A 30 -11.42 -0.45 -8.63
C GLN A 30 -12.32 -0.94 -9.76
N ILE A 31 -13.63 -0.94 -9.54
CA ILE A 31 -14.65 -1.26 -10.55
C ILE A 31 -15.49 -0.03 -10.94
N ALA A 32 -14.91 1.16 -10.77
CA ALA A 32 -15.51 2.45 -11.13
C ALA A 32 -16.82 2.79 -10.40
N ILE A 33 -17.03 2.24 -9.21
CA ILE A 33 -18.14 2.61 -8.34
C ILE A 33 -17.70 3.78 -7.45
N ILE A 34 -18.28 4.95 -7.70
CA ILE A 34 -17.83 6.22 -7.12
C ILE A 34 -19.03 7.00 -6.58
N GLY A 35 -18.81 7.71 -5.47
CA GLY A 35 -19.80 8.64 -4.92
C GLY A 35 -21.11 7.93 -4.56
N PRO A 36 -22.29 8.44 -4.96
CA PRO A 36 -23.58 7.85 -4.60
C PRO A 36 -23.78 6.40 -5.05
N ALA A 37 -23.06 5.94 -6.09
CA ALA A 37 -23.14 4.57 -6.56
C ALA A 37 -22.59 3.55 -5.54
N ALA A 38 -21.65 3.98 -4.67
CA ALA A 38 -21.09 3.14 -3.62
C ALA A 38 -22.15 2.66 -2.63
N ASP A 39 -23.09 3.54 -2.26
CA ASP A 39 -24.17 3.16 -1.35
C ASP A 39 -25.08 2.10 -1.98
N GLY A 40 -25.45 2.27 -3.25
CA GLY A 40 -26.25 1.28 -3.99
C GLY A 40 -25.56 -0.08 -4.05
N PHE A 41 -24.27 -0.08 -4.42
CA PHE A 41 -23.47 -1.29 -4.47
C PHE A 41 -23.40 -2.02 -3.14
N ARG A 42 -23.16 -1.30 -2.04
CA ARG A 42 -23.12 -1.89 -0.69
C ARG A 42 -24.46 -2.51 -0.30
N GLN A 43 -25.58 -1.88 -0.67
CA GLN A 43 -26.93 -2.44 -0.44
C GLN A 43 -27.15 -3.72 -1.25
N GLU A 44 -26.74 -3.73 -2.52
CA GLU A 44 -26.85 -4.90 -3.40
C GLU A 44 -26.03 -6.09 -2.88
N VAL A 45 -24.78 -5.84 -2.47
CA VAL A 45 -23.92 -6.85 -1.85
C VAL A 45 -24.61 -7.45 -0.62
N ILE A 46 -25.13 -6.62 0.27
CA ILE A 46 -25.82 -7.09 1.48
C ILE A 46 -27.09 -7.86 1.12
N ALA A 47 -27.91 -7.37 0.19
CA ALA A 47 -29.11 -8.07 -0.25
C ALA A 47 -28.79 -9.46 -0.81
N TYR A 48 -27.73 -9.56 -1.60
CA TYR A 48 -27.22 -10.84 -2.11
C TYR A 48 -26.79 -11.77 -0.96
N LEU A 49 -25.98 -11.28 -0.02
CA LEU A 49 -25.50 -12.06 1.13
C LEU A 49 -26.65 -12.58 2.01
N TRP A 50 -27.67 -11.76 2.25
CA TRP A 50 -28.86 -12.17 3.00
C TRP A 50 -29.65 -13.23 2.24
N SER A 51 -29.75 -13.09 0.92
CA SER A 51 -30.40 -14.07 0.05
C SER A 51 -29.67 -15.43 0.10
N ALA A 52 -28.33 -15.43 0.00
CA ALA A 52 -27.50 -16.64 0.10
C ALA A 52 -27.57 -17.28 1.50
N SER A 53 -27.52 -16.47 2.56
CA SER A 53 -27.66 -16.94 3.94
C SER A 53 -28.97 -17.69 4.17
N ARG A 54 -30.10 -17.16 3.66
CA ARG A 54 -31.42 -17.81 3.77
C ARG A 54 -31.51 -19.14 3.01
N ARG A 55 -30.68 -19.34 1.99
CA ARG A 55 -30.57 -20.61 1.25
C ARG A 55 -29.63 -21.61 1.93
N GLY A 56 -28.96 -21.24 3.01
CA GLY A 56 -27.97 -22.08 3.69
C GLY A 56 -26.65 -22.19 2.93
N GLU A 57 -26.39 -21.31 1.97
CA GLU A 57 -25.14 -21.30 1.21
C GLU A 57 -23.99 -20.76 2.05
N LYS A 58 -22.78 -21.32 1.86
CA LYS A 58 -21.57 -20.75 2.46
C LYS A 58 -21.24 -19.43 1.77
N ILE A 59 -21.27 -18.36 2.54
CA ILE A 59 -20.93 -17.02 2.08
C ILE A 59 -19.41 -16.90 1.95
N SER A 60 -18.95 -16.64 0.72
CA SER A 60 -17.58 -16.22 0.41
C SER A 60 -17.62 -14.86 -0.27
N TYR A 61 -16.51 -14.12 -0.23
CA TYR A 61 -16.36 -12.91 -1.06
C TYR A 61 -16.46 -13.25 -2.56
N GLU A 62 -16.14 -14.49 -2.93
CA GLU A 62 -16.21 -15.02 -4.30
C GLU A 62 -17.65 -15.26 -4.77
N SER A 63 -18.62 -15.29 -3.86
CA SER A 63 -20.01 -15.62 -4.20
C SER A 63 -20.66 -14.52 -5.05
N TYR A 64 -20.18 -13.29 -4.97
CA TYR A 64 -20.71 -12.16 -5.74
C TYR A 64 -19.63 -11.60 -6.66
N GLU A 65 -19.81 -11.84 -7.97
CA GLU A 65 -18.79 -11.56 -9.00
C GLU A 65 -18.29 -10.10 -8.99
N PRO A 66 -19.14 -9.07 -8.90
CA PRO A 66 -18.65 -7.69 -8.86
C PRO A 66 -17.76 -7.38 -7.65
N LEU A 67 -18.08 -7.91 -6.48
CA LEU A 67 -17.26 -7.72 -5.28
C LEU A 67 -15.94 -8.48 -5.39
N LYS A 68 -15.98 -9.71 -5.93
CA LYS A 68 -14.77 -10.50 -6.20
C LYS A 68 -13.83 -9.75 -7.14
N GLU A 69 -14.33 -9.24 -8.27
CA GLU A 69 -13.55 -8.48 -9.25
C GLU A 69 -12.90 -7.23 -8.61
N ALA A 70 -13.67 -6.50 -7.79
CA ALA A 70 -13.17 -5.32 -7.10
C ALA A 70 -12.01 -5.63 -6.15
N ILE A 71 -12.13 -6.73 -5.39
CA ILE A 71 -11.09 -7.19 -4.46
C ILE A 71 -9.85 -7.67 -5.22
N GLU A 72 -10.03 -8.47 -6.28
CA GLU A 72 -8.91 -8.97 -7.09
C GLU A 72 -8.13 -7.81 -7.74
N LYS A 73 -8.84 -6.84 -8.32
CA LYS A 73 -8.21 -5.63 -8.88
C LYS A 73 -7.47 -4.83 -7.81
N LYS A 74 -8.04 -4.68 -6.61
CA LYS A 74 -7.38 -3.99 -5.49
C LYS A 74 -6.06 -4.68 -5.13
N LEU A 75 -6.08 -6.00 -4.99
CA LEU A 75 -4.88 -6.80 -4.66
C LEU A 75 -3.82 -6.68 -5.75
N MET A 76 -4.20 -6.80 -7.02
CA MET A 76 -3.27 -6.61 -8.15
C MET A 76 -2.65 -5.22 -8.17
N HIS A 77 -3.44 -4.17 -7.89
CA HIS A 77 -2.95 -2.80 -7.84
C HIS A 77 -1.94 -2.62 -6.70
N SER A 78 -2.25 -3.10 -5.50
CA SER A 78 -1.35 -3.06 -4.35
C SER A 78 -0.03 -3.81 -4.62
N VAL A 79 -0.08 -4.99 -5.23
CA VAL A 79 1.13 -5.75 -5.61
C VAL A 79 1.98 -4.98 -6.62
N ARG A 80 1.36 -4.37 -7.63
CA ARG A 80 2.05 -3.55 -8.63
C ARG A 80 2.73 -2.34 -7.99
N ASP A 81 2.05 -1.67 -7.07
CA ASP A 81 2.59 -0.50 -6.38
C ASP A 81 3.78 -0.88 -5.49
N ILE A 82 3.69 -2.00 -4.75
CA ILE A 82 4.81 -2.55 -3.99
C ILE A 82 6.00 -2.86 -4.91
N SER A 83 5.76 -3.52 -6.05
CA SER A 83 6.81 -3.83 -7.04
C SER A 83 7.48 -2.55 -7.57
N ARG A 84 6.70 -1.50 -7.84
CA ARG A 84 7.23 -0.19 -8.25
C ARG A 84 8.10 0.43 -7.14
N ILE A 85 7.67 0.36 -5.88
CA ILE A 85 8.42 0.88 -4.73
C ILE A 85 9.75 0.14 -4.59
N ILE A 86 9.73 -1.20 -4.65
CA ILE A 86 10.93 -2.03 -4.56
C ILE A 86 11.90 -1.69 -5.71
N THR A 87 11.37 -1.60 -6.94
CA THR A 87 12.18 -1.25 -8.11
C THR A 87 12.80 0.13 -7.95
N LYS A 88 12.01 1.14 -7.52
CA LYS A 88 12.50 2.51 -7.30
C LYS A 88 13.55 2.57 -6.18
N ALA A 89 13.38 1.81 -5.10
CA ALA A 89 14.36 1.71 -4.04
C ALA A 89 15.68 1.14 -4.58
N ARG A 90 15.61 0.04 -5.34
CA ARG A 90 16.80 -0.58 -5.95
C ARG A 90 17.53 0.34 -6.94
N THR A 91 16.79 1.08 -7.79
CA THR A 91 17.41 2.04 -8.71
C THR A 91 18.04 3.21 -7.97
N ARG A 92 17.39 3.73 -6.93
CA ARG A 92 17.96 4.77 -6.07
C ARG A 92 19.25 4.29 -5.43
N ASP A 93 19.29 3.08 -4.89
CA ASP A 93 20.48 2.52 -4.26
C ASP A 93 21.64 2.36 -5.26
N ALA A 94 21.34 2.00 -6.51
CA ALA A 94 22.34 1.94 -7.59
C ALA A 94 22.92 3.31 -7.95
N GLU A 95 22.09 4.34 -8.09
CA GLU A 95 22.54 5.72 -8.35
C GLU A 95 23.36 6.29 -7.19
N GLN A 96 22.94 6.02 -5.94
CA GLN A 96 23.67 6.45 -4.75
C GLN A 96 25.04 5.78 -4.66
N ARG A 97 25.12 4.48 -4.99
CA ARG A 97 26.39 3.75 -5.06
C ARG A 97 27.32 4.34 -6.13
N GLN A 98 26.81 4.63 -7.32
CA GLN A 98 27.63 5.23 -8.37
C GLN A 98 28.13 6.64 -8.01
N LYS A 99 27.30 7.45 -7.34
CA LYS A 99 27.75 8.76 -6.80
C LYS A 99 28.81 8.61 -5.73
N TYR A 100 28.66 7.63 -4.85
CA TYR A 100 29.65 7.31 -3.82
C TYR A 100 30.99 6.91 -4.46
N ASP A 101 30.98 5.97 -5.41
CA ASP A 101 32.19 5.50 -6.10
C ASP A 101 32.90 6.67 -6.81
N ASN A 102 32.15 7.54 -7.51
CA ASN A 102 32.70 8.74 -8.13
C ASN A 102 33.31 9.73 -7.11
N MET A 103 32.70 9.88 -5.93
CA MET A 103 33.24 10.76 -4.88
C MET A 103 34.56 10.23 -4.32
N VAL A 104 34.64 8.91 -4.10
CA VAL A 104 35.87 8.24 -3.66
C VAL A 104 36.99 8.43 -4.68
N GLU A 105 36.73 8.17 -5.96
CA GLU A 105 37.71 8.35 -7.04
C GLU A 105 38.23 9.79 -7.12
N ASN A 106 37.34 10.78 -7.03
CA ASN A 106 37.73 12.20 -7.06
C ASN A 106 38.61 12.60 -5.87
N LEU A 107 38.30 12.09 -4.66
CA LEU A 107 39.10 12.39 -3.47
C LEU A 107 40.46 11.67 -3.53
N LEU A 108 40.52 10.43 -4.04
CA LEU A 108 41.78 9.74 -4.30
C LEU A 108 42.64 10.53 -5.30
N ALA A 109 42.05 11.03 -6.39
CA ALA A 109 42.75 11.84 -7.39
C ALA A 109 43.29 13.17 -6.82
N GLN A 110 42.64 13.72 -5.79
CA GLN A 110 43.10 14.90 -5.05
C GLN A 110 44.18 14.58 -4.00
N GLY A 111 44.57 13.32 -3.85
CA GLY A 111 45.66 12.89 -2.96
C GLY A 111 45.22 12.58 -1.52
N TYR A 112 43.91 12.44 -1.26
CA TYR A 112 43.43 11.96 0.03
C TYR A 112 43.67 10.46 0.17
N SER A 113 44.06 10.02 1.37
CA SER A 113 44.19 8.59 1.69
C SER A 113 42.82 7.95 1.91
N GLU A 114 42.70 6.64 1.65
CA GLU A 114 41.44 5.89 1.81
C GLU A 114 40.81 6.04 3.21
N GLU A 115 41.61 6.02 4.27
CA GLU A 115 41.13 6.22 5.65
C GLU A 115 40.53 7.62 5.89
N SER A 116 41.11 8.64 5.24
CA SER A 116 40.60 10.02 5.34
C SER A 116 39.30 10.19 4.57
N ILE A 117 39.16 9.52 3.43
CA ILE A 117 37.98 9.58 2.56
C ILE A 117 36.75 9.03 3.28
N ASP A 118 36.86 7.85 3.90
CA ASP A 118 35.76 7.25 4.66
C ASP A 118 35.30 8.18 5.81
N THR A 119 36.25 8.80 6.51
CA THR A 119 35.96 9.75 7.59
C THR A 119 35.25 11.01 7.07
N ILE A 120 35.73 11.57 5.95
CA ILE A 120 35.14 12.77 5.32
C ILE A 120 33.73 12.47 4.81
N LEU A 121 33.54 11.36 4.11
CA LEU A 121 32.23 10.98 3.55
C LEU A 121 31.23 10.67 4.66
N LYS A 122 31.63 9.98 5.73
CA LYS A 122 30.79 9.76 6.92
C LYS A 122 30.46 11.08 7.63
N TYR A 123 31.42 11.99 7.76
CA TYR A 123 31.17 13.30 8.38
C TYR A 123 30.18 14.12 7.55
N ALA A 124 30.38 14.20 6.23
CA ALA A 124 29.51 14.91 5.31
C ALA A 124 28.10 14.32 5.24
N ALA A 125 27.95 12.99 5.20
CA ALA A 125 26.65 12.33 5.21
C ALA A 125 25.83 12.64 6.48
N ASN A 126 26.50 12.76 7.64
CA ASN A 126 25.83 13.02 8.92
C ASN A 126 25.57 14.51 9.20
N HIS A 127 26.39 15.42 8.67
CA HIS A 127 26.37 16.84 9.04
C HIS A 127 26.04 17.81 7.89
N LEU A 128 26.15 17.39 6.62
CA LEU A 128 25.94 18.24 5.45
C LEU A 128 24.78 17.78 4.56
N TRP A 129 24.47 16.48 4.52
CA TRP A 129 23.30 15.95 3.83
C TRP A 129 22.08 15.85 4.77
N LYS A 130 21.54 17.01 5.11
CA LYS A 130 20.16 17.15 5.60
C LYS A 130 19.47 18.27 4.81
N ASP A 131 19.03 17.92 3.60
CA ASP A 131 17.83 18.47 2.94
C ASP A 131 17.57 17.67 1.65
#